data_AF-A0A9N6ZEH1-F1
#
_entry.id   AF-A0A9N6ZEH1-F1
#
_cell.length_a   1.000
_cell.length_b   1.000
_cell.length_c   1.000
_cell.angle_alpha   90.00
_cell.angle_beta   90.00
_cell.angle_gamma   90.00
#
_symmetry.space_group_name_H-M   'P 1'
#
loop_
_entity.id
_entity.type
_entity.pdbx_description
1 polymer ?
#
loop_
_entity_poly.entity_id
_entity_poly.type
_entity_poly.pdbx_seq_one_letter_code
_entity_poly.pdbx_strand_id
1 'polypeptide(L)'
;FYKDLQEHGADELLKREYGNLLATPEEGYSISVVIDLENIPSNWEEVVKKVGLLKRNCFASVFEKYFQFQEQGEEGHKRAVIHYRDEETLYVEAKADRVTVVFSTVFRDEDDVILGKVFLQELREGRRASHTAPQVLFSHREPPLELQSTDARVGDNIGYITF
;
A
#
# COMPACT_ATOMS: atom_id res chain seq x y z
N PHE A 1 -4.51 10.32 4.09
CA PHE A 1 -3.53 9.25 4.34
C PHE A 1 -2.07 9.64 4.14
N TYR A 2 -1.70 10.84 3.66
CA TYR A 2 -0.26 11.14 3.47
C TYR A 2 0.54 11.11 4.78
N LYS A 3 -0.04 11.62 5.88
CA LYS A 3 0.57 11.57 7.21
C LYS A 3 0.93 10.14 7.62
N ASP A 4 0.02 9.18 7.42
CA ASP A 4 0.28 7.75 7.67
C ASP A 4 1.51 7.28 6.88
N LEU A 5 1.61 7.63 5.59
CA LEU A 5 2.78 7.27 4.76
C LEU A 5 4.07 7.95 5.21
N GLN A 6 3.98 9.18 5.73
CA GLN A 6 5.10 9.96 6.24
C GLN A 6 5.74 9.28 7.47
N GLU A 7 4.95 8.70 8.37
CA GLU A 7 5.44 7.89 9.50
C GLU A 7 6.25 6.65 9.06
N HIS A 8 6.10 6.26 7.79
CA HIS A 8 6.80 5.15 7.17
C HIS A 8 7.80 5.59 6.08
N GLY A 9 8.28 6.83 6.13
CA GLY A 9 9.44 7.28 5.35
C GLY A 9 9.12 7.82 3.95
N ALA A 10 7.90 8.30 3.72
CA ALA A 10 7.50 8.85 2.42
C ALA A 10 8.38 10.05 2.00
N ASP A 11 8.71 10.95 2.92
CA ASP A 11 9.49 12.15 2.59
C ASP A 11 10.91 11.80 2.13
N GLU A 12 11.58 10.86 2.79
CA GLU A 12 12.92 10.39 2.45
C GLU A 12 12.92 9.72 1.07
N LEU A 13 11.94 8.85 0.81
CA LEU A 13 11.81 8.19 -0.48
C LEU A 13 11.53 9.20 -1.59
N LEU A 14 10.60 10.14 -1.37
CA LEU A 14 10.29 11.15 -2.39
C LEU A 14 11.49 12.05 -2.66
N LYS A 15 12.26 12.44 -1.64
CA LYS A 15 13.52 13.18 -1.82
C LYS A 15 14.52 12.40 -2.67
N ARG A 16 14.67 11.09 -2.43
CA ARG A 16 15.51 10.19 -3.25
C ARG A 16 15.01 10.12 -4.70
N GLU A 17 13.71 10.03 -4.90
CA GLU A 17 13.13 9.86 -6.23
C GLU A 17 13.13 11.17 -7.05
N TYR A 18 12.65 12.26 -6.48
CA TYR A 18 12.39 13.49 -7.24
C TYR A 18 13.50 14.53 -7.10
N GLY A 19 14.35 14.44 -6.06
CA GLY A 19 15.49 15.32 -5.86
C GLY A 19 15.09 16.79 -5.98
N ASN A 20 15.74 17.49 -6.93
CA ASN A 20 15.53 18.92 -7.16
C ASN A 20 14.15 19.27 -7.75
N LEU A 21 13.38 18.29 -8.23
CA LEU A 21 12.03 18.53 -8.73
C LEU A 21 11.03 18.71 -7.60
N LEU A 22 11.33 18.26 -6.37
CA LEU A 22 10.47 18.51 -5.21
C LEU A 22 10.55 19.96 -4.80
N ALA A 23 9.38 20.58 -4.68
CA ALA A 23 9.23 21.94 -4.18
C ALA A 23 8.51 21.94 -2.83
N THR A 24 8.43 23.13 -2.22
CA THR A 24 7.52 23.36 -1.10
C THR A 24 6.09 23.00 -1.55
N PRO A 25 5.37 22.14 -0.81
CA PRO A 25 4.00 21.80 -1.15
C PRO A 25 3.10 23.05 -1.23
N GLU A 26 2.28 23.10 -2.27
CA GLU A 26 1.24 24.11 -2.42
C GLU A 26 0.22 24.01 -1.28
N GLU A 27 -0.42 25.13 -0.92
CA GLU A 27 -1.47 25.14 0.10
C GLU A 27 -2.58 24.14 -0.25
N GLY A 28 -2.91 23.26 0.70
CA GLY A 28 -3.90 22.19 0.51
C GLY A 28 -3.34 20.88 -0.06
N TYR A 29 -2.08 20.84 -0.48
CA TYR A 29 -1.42 19.64 -1.01
C TYR A 29 -0.32 19.13 -0.07
N SER A 30 -0.03 17.83 -0.13
CA SER A 30 1.03 17.21 0.68
C SER A 30 2.40 17.20 -0.02
N ILE A 31 2.41 17.20 -1.36
CA ILE A 31 3.60 17.11 -2.19
C ILE A 31 3.38 17.97 -3.43
N SER A 32 4.40 18.73 -3.84
CA SER A 32 4.43 19.44 -5.11
C SER A 32 5.73 19.14 -5.86
N VAL A 33 5.61 18.98 -7.18
CA VAL A 33 6.74 18.77 -8.09
C VAL A 33 6.74 19.89 -9.11
N VAL A 34 7.90 20.53 -9.34
CA VAL A 34 8.08 21.64 -10.27
C VAL A 34 9.01 21.22 -11.38
N ILE A 35 8.63 21.52 -12.62
CA ILE A 35 9.43 21.28 -13.83
C ILE A 35 9.73 22.63 -14.47
N ASP A 36 11.01 22.93 -14.64
CA ASP A 36 11.48 24.10 -15.36
C ASP A 36 11.46 23.83 -16.88
N LEU A 37 10.64 24.58 -17.62
CA LEU A 37 10.49 24.44 -19.07
C LEU A 37 11.63 25.09 -19.85
N GLU A 38 12.42 25.97 -19.21
CA GLU A 38 13.61 26.58 -19.82
C GLU A 38 14.84 25.66 -19.70
N ASN A 39 14.79 24.65 -18.83
CA ASN A 39 15.89 23.75 -18.53
C ASN A 39 15.45 22.27 -18.51
N ILE A 40 15.00 21.77 -19.65
CA ILE A 40 14.54 20.39 -19.80
C ILE A 40 15.75 19.44 -19.96
N PRO A 41 15.87 18.38 -19.15
CA PRO A 41 16.97 17.42 -19.28
C PRO A 41 16.82 16.54 -20.53
N SER A 42 17.93 15.97 -21.01
CA SER A 42 17.91 15.08 -22.19
C SER A 42 17.11 13.79 -21.96
N ASN A 43 16.99 13.32 -20.71
CA ASN A 43 16.22 12.14 -20.33
C ASN A 43 14.78 12.48 -19.89
N TRP A 44 14.17 13.50 -20.49
CA TRP A 44 12.83 13.99 -20.12
C TRP A 44 11.74 12.90 -20.11
N GLU A 45 11.80 11.88 -20.98
CA GLU A 45 10.82 10.78 -20.99
C GLU A 45 10.81 10.01 -19.66
N GLU A 46 11.98 9.78 -19.09
CA GLU A 46 12.12 9.12 -17.78
C GLU A 46 11.55 10.01 -16.67
N VAL A 47 11.82 11.32 -16.74
CA VAL A 47 11.29 12.29 -15.78
C VAL A 47 9.76 12.32 -15.83
N VAL A 48 9.16 12.39 -17.02
CA VAL A 48 7.70 12.36 -17.21
C VAL A 48 7.10 11.07 -16.65
N LYS A 49 7.70 9.92 -16.97
CA LYS A 49 7.27 8.63 -16.43
C LYS A 49 7.35 8.61 -14.90
N LYS A 50 8.43 9.13 -14.34
CA LYS A 50 8.66 9.19 -12.89
C LYS A 50 7.66 10.08 -12.18
N VAL A 51 7.33 11.23 -12.75
CA VAL A 51 6.28 12.12 -12.25
C VAL A 51 4.90 11.45 -12.34
N GLY A 52 4.62 10.73 -13.43
CA GLY A 52 3.40 9.93 -13.57
C GLY A 52 3.22 8.85 -12.48
N LEU A 53 4.30 8.45 -11.81
CA LEU A 53 4.30 7.47 -10.73
C LEU A 53 4.21 8.10 -9.33
N LEU A 54 3.89 9.40 -9.20
CA LEU A 54 3.89 10.12 -7.91
C LEU A 54 3.13 9.39 -6.80
N LYS A 55 1.86 9.02 -7.04
CA LYS A 55 1.07 8.27 -6.05
C LYS A 55 1.72 6.94 -5.68
N ARG A 56 2.22 6.18 -6.68
CA ARG A 56 2.90 4.90 -6.44
C ARG A 56 4.13 5.09 -5.56
N ASN A 57 4.91 6.13 -5.83
CA ASN A 57 6.13 6.41 -5.07
C ASN A 57 5.82 6.83 -3.62
N CYS A 58 4.74 7.58 -3.37
CA CYS A 58 4.29 7.84 -2.00
C CYS A 58 3.99 6.54 -1.23
N PHE A 59 3.29 5.60 -1.87
CA PHE A 59 2.97 4.30 -1.24
C PHE A 59 4.18 3.37 -1.13
N ALA A 60 5.20 3.54 -1.98
CA ALA A 60 6.35 2.64 -1.99
C ALA A 60 7.11 2.64 -0.65
N SER A 61 7.10 3.75 0.09
CA SER A 61 7.90 3.91 1.32
C SER A 61 7.52 2.89 2.39
N VAL A 62 6.22 2.67 2.61
CA VAL A 62 5.76 1.68 3.59
C VAL A 62 6.14 0.27 3.15
N PHE A 63 6.15 -0.07 1.86
CA PHE A 63 6.56 -1.40 1.43
C PHE A 63 8.08 -1.59 1.54
N GLU A 64 8.88 -0.63 1.07
CA GLU A 64 10.35 -0.68 1.18
C GLU A 64 10.79 -0.84 2.64
N LYS A 65 10.19 -0.10 3.58
CA LYS A 65 10.49 -0.20 5.02
C LYS A 65 10.27 -1.60 5.57
N TYR A 66 9.14 -2.24 5.26
CA TYR A 66 8.82 -3.56 5.82
C TYR A 66 9.54 -4.70 5.11
N PHE A 67 9.84 -4.56 3.82
CA PHE A 67 10.74 -5.49 3.13
C PHE A 67 12.14 -5.43 3.73
N GLN A 68 12.63 -4.23 4.07
CA GLN A 68 13.92 -4.07 4.73
C GLN A 68 13.94 -4.70 6.14
N PHE A 69 12.89 -4.52 6.95
CA PHE A 69 12.80 -5.21 8.25
C PHE A 69 12.89 -6.73 8.10
N GLN A 70 12.17 -7.30 7.12
CA GLN A 70 12.21 -8.74 6.88
C GLN A 70 13.58 -9.21 6.36
N GLU A 71 14.20 -8.48 5.43
CA GLU A 71 15.54 -8.80 4.89
C GLU A 71 16.62 -8.78 5.98
N GLN A 72 16.51 -7.87 6.94
CA GLN A 72 17.44 -7.73 8.07
C GLN A 72 17.15 -8.70 9.22
N GLY A 73 16.04 -9.45 9.16
CA GLY A 73 15.59 -10.34 10.23
C GLY A 73 15.11 -9.59 11.48
N GLU A 74 14.67 -8.34 11.33
CA GLU A 74 14.14 -7.55 12.43
C GLU A 74 12.66 -7.90 12.67
N GLU A 75 12.34 -8.38 13.87
CA GLU A 75 11.01 -8.84 14.25
C GLU A 75 10.37 -7.94 15.31
N GLY A 76 9.04 -8.01 15.43
CA GLY A 76 8.29 -7.33 16.50
C GLY A 76 8.11 -5.83 16.29
N HIS A 77 8.43 -5.31 15.11
CA HIS A 77 8.09 -3.93 14.75
C HIS A 77 6.58 -3.74 14.74
N LYS A 78 6.13 -2.56 15.20
CA LYS A 78 4.73 -2.14 15.09
C LYS A 78 4.34 -2.12 13.61
N ARG A 79 3.26 -2.82 13.26
CA ARG A 79 2.67 -2.81 11.91
C ARG A 79 2.30 -1.40 11.43
N ALA A 80 2.26 -1.24 10.12
CA ALA A 80 1.77 -0.03 9.48
C ALA A 80 0.25 -0.12 9.36
N VAL A 81 -0.40 1.02 9.53
CA VAL A 81 -1.85 1.17 9.35
C VAL A 81 -2.07 2.40 8.50
N ILE A 82 -2.48 2.19 7.24
CA ILE A 82 -2.65 3.27 6.26
C ILE A 82 -4.13 3.35 5.87
N HIS A 83 -4.79 4.45 6.22
CA HIS A 83 -6.20 4.69 5.89
C HIS A 83 -6.35 5.22 4.47
N TYR A 84 -6.05 4.37 3.47
CA TYR A 84 -5.93 4.80 2.07
C TYR A 84 -7.25 5.32 1.47
N ARG A 85 -8.40 5.02 2.09
CA ARG A 85 -9.72 5.60 1.85
C ARG A 85 -10.45 5.76 3.19
N ASP A 86 -11.53 6.53 3.23
CA ASP A 86 -12.24 6.88 4.47
C ASP A 86 -12.76 5.67 5.27
N GLU A 87 -13.05 4.57 4.57
CA GLU A 87 -13.59 3.34 5.17
C GLU A 87 -12.73 2.11 4.93
N GLU A 88 -11.57 2.27 4.30
CA GLU A 88 -10.70 1.17 3.92
C GLU A 88 -9.30 1.36 4.49
N THR A 89 -8.68 0.26 4.91
CA THR A 89 -7.41 0.31 5.64
C THR A 89 -6.44 -0.73 5.08
N LEU A 90 -5.19 -0.33 4.93
CA LEU A 90 -4.08 -1.18 4.53
C LEU A 90 -3.19 -1.43 5.75
N TYR A 91 -2.93 -2.70 6.03
CA TYR A 91 -2.03 -3.13 7.09
C TYR A 91 -0.79 -3.78 6.48
N VAL A 92 0.40 -3.44 6.98
CA VAL A 92 1.66 -4.06 6.55
C VAL A 92 2.43 -4.50 7.79
N GLU A 93 2.84 -5.77 7.81
CA GLU A 93 3.57 -6.38 8.92
C GLU A 93 4.70 -7.26 8.39
N ALA A 94 5.88 -7.16 9.00
CA ALA A 94 7.02 -8.01 8.70
C ALA A 94 7.12 -9.10 9.76
N LYS A 95 7.26 -10.35 9.32
CA LYS A 95 7.52 -11.54 10.14
C LYS A 95 8.85 -12.14 9.72
N ALA A 96 9.38 -13.09 10.49
CA ALA A 96 10.67 -13.72 10.23
C ALA A 96 10.83 -14.26 8.79
N ASP A 97 9.78 -14.88 8.25
CA ASP A 97 9.81 -15.61 6.98
C ASP A 97 9.04 -14.94 5.84
N ARG A 98 8.34 -13.83 6.12
CA ARG A 98 7.44 -13.18 5.15
C ARG A 98 7.11 -11.75 5.53
N VAL A 99 6.64 -10.98 4.55
CA VAL A 99 5.89 -9.75 4.78
C VAL A 99 4.43 -10.02 4.44
N THR A 100 3.54 -9.60 5.32
CA THR A 100 2.09 -9.78 5.19
C THR A 100 1.45 -8.43 4.92
N VAL A 101 0.61 -8.36 3.89
CA VAL A 101 -0.11 -7.17 3.50
C VAL A 101 -1.60 -7.45 3.53
N VAL A 102 -2.35 -6.77 4.39
CA VAL A 102 -3.80 -6.96 4.52
C VAL A 102 -4.53 -5.72 4.02
N PHE A 103 -5.41 -5.90 3.04
CA PHE A 103 -6.37 -4.89 2.61
C PHE A 103 -7.72 -5.15 3.28
N SER A 104 -8.22 -4.17 4.02
CA SER A 104 -9.60 -4.11 4.49
C SER A 104 -10.38 -3.22 3.55
N THR A 105 -11.24 -3.82 2.72
CA THR A 105 -12.04 -3.12 1.71
C THR A 105 -13.53 -3.20 2.02
N VAL A 106 -14.28 -2.21 1.54
CA VAL A 106 -15.73 -2.08 1.73
C VAL A 106 -16.43 -2.23 0.38
N PHE A 107 -17.31 -3.20 0.28
CA PHE A 107 -18.21 -3.40 -0.86
C PHE A 107 -19.49 -2.60 -0.62
N ARG A 108 -19.77 -1.61 -1.47
CA ARG A 108 -20.93 -0.74 -1.26
C ARG A 108 -22.25 -1.41 -1.63
N ASP A 109 -22.21 -2.27 -2.64
CA ASP A 109 -23.34 -3.06 -3.10
C ASP A 109 -23.25 -4.50 -2.56
N GLU A 110 -24.38 -5.07 -2.16
CA GLU A 110 -24.44 -6.47 -1.73
C GLU A 110 -24.10 -7.43 -2.88
N ASP A 111 -24.44 -7.06 -4.12
CA ASP A 111 -24.10 -7.86 -5.30
C ASP A 111 -22.57 -7.86 -5.55
N ASP A 112 -21.90 -6.74 -5.27
CA ASP A 112 -20.44 -6.63 -5.37
C ASP A 112 -19.73 -7.52 -4.34
N VAL A 113 -20.33 -7.75 -3.17
CA VAL A 113 -19.80 -8.71 -2.19
C VAL A 113 -19.76 -10.12 -2.79
N ILE A 114 -20.82 -10.51 -3.51
CA ILE A 114 -20.93 -11.85 -4.11
C ILE A 114 -19.92 -11.99 -5.26
N LEU A 115 -19.84 -11.00 -6.14
CA LEU A 115 -18.84 -10.99 -7.22
C LEU A 115 -17.42 -11.01 -6.66
N GLY A 116 -17.13 -10.15 -5.69
CA GLY A 116 -15.84 -10.08 -5.01
C GLY A 116 -15.43 -11.42 -4.39
N LYS A 117 -16.36 -12.13 -3.75
CA LYS A 117 -16.12 -13.48 -3.20
C LYS A 117 -15.68 -14.47 -4.28
N VAL A 118 -16.35 -14.46 -5.44
CA VAL A 118 -16.00 -15.36 -6.56
C VAL A 118 -14.60 -15.03 -7.09
N PHE A 119 -14.29 -13.75 -7.32
CA PHE A 119 -12.95 -13.32 -7.76
C PHE A 119 -11.85 -13.69 -6.76
N LEU A 120 -12.09 -13.47 -5.47
CA LEU A 120 -11.10 -13.72 -4.43
C LEU A 120 -10.92 -15.21 -4.13
N GLN A 121 -11.95 -16.03 -4.39
CA GLN A 121 -11.83 -17.48 -4.35
C GLN A 121 -10.85 -17.98 -5.42
N GLU A 122 -10.96 -17.51 -6.66
CA GLU A 122 -10.00 -17.83 -7.71
C GLU A 122 -8.58 -17.35 -7.37
N LEU A 123 -8.47 -16.15 -6.80
CA LEU A 123 -7.17 -15.60 -6.40
C LEU A 123 -6.50 -16.41 -5.28
N ARG A 124 -7.28 -16.90 -4.31
CA ARG A 124 -6.83 -17.82 -3.26
C ARG A 124 -6.30 -19.14 -3.85
N GLU A 125 -6.90 -19.61 -4.92
CA GLU A 125 -6.45 -20.81 -5.65
C GLU A 125 -5.34 -20.52 -6.68
N GLY A 126 -4.93 -19.26 -6.85
CA GLY A 126 -3.98 -18.82 -7.88
C GLY A 126 -2.62 -19.51 -7.86
N ARG A 127 -2.19 -20.05 -6.71
CA ARG A 127 -0.96 -20.86 -6.62
C ARG A 127 -1.02 -22.19 -7.37
N ARG A 128 -2.20 -22.61 -7.83
CA ARG A 128 -2.35 -23.72 -8.80
C ARG A 128 -1.78 -23.37 -10.17
N ALA A 129 -1.88 -22.10 -10.58
CA ALA A 129 -1.35 -21.61 -11.86
C ALA A 129 0.14 -21.21 -11.75
N SER A 130 0.56 -20.65 -10.61
CA SER A 130 1.95 -20.27 -10.36
C SER A 130 2.39 -20.60 -8.95
N HIS A 131 3.26 -21.61 -8.81
CA HIS A 131 3.75 -22.06 -7.50
C HIS A 131 4.64 -21.04 -6.78
N THR A 132 5.21 -20.07 -7.50
CA THR A 132 6.05 -19.00 -6.94
C THR A 132 5.27 -17.75 -6.57
N ALA A 133 3.97 -17.70 -6.84
CA ALA A 133 3.13 -16.56 -6.50
C ALA A 133 2.90 -16.46 -4.97
N PRO A 134 2.69 -15.24 -4.42
CA PRO A 134 2.30 -15.05 -3.04
C PRO A 134 1.05 -15.82 -2.65
N GLN A 135 0.93 -16.16 -1.36
CA GLN A 135 -0.28 -16.77 -0.83
C GLN A 135 -1.35 -15.70 -0.65
N VAL A 136 -2.56 -15.96 -1.15
CA VAL A 136 -3.69 -15.08 -0.90
C VAL A 136 -4.68 -15.75 0.05
N LEU A 137 -5.11 -15.01 1.07
CA LEU A 137 -6.20 -15.39 1.96
C LEU A 137 -7.32 -14.36 1.87
N PHE A 138 -8.55 -14.81 2.10
CA PHE A 138 -9.71 -13.94 2.15
C PHE A 138 -10.55 -14.28 3.37
N SER A 139 -10.90 -13.25 4.15
CA SER A 139 -11.88 -13.32 5.23
C SER A 139 -13.01 -12.35 4.96
N HIS A 140 -14.24 -12.81 5.21
CA HIS A 140 -15.43 -12.00 5.05
C HIS A 140 -15.95 -11.59 6.42
N ARG A 141 -16.36 -10.33 6.55
CA ARG A 141 -16.92 -9.70 7.76
C ARG A 141 -15.95 -9.46 8.89
N GLU A 142 -15.16 -10.48 9.24
CA GLU A 142 -14.27 -10.43 10.40
C GLU A 142 -12.80 -10.27 9.97
N PRO A 143 -12.02 -9.47 10.70
CA PRO A 143 -10.58 -9.37 10.48
C PRO A 143 -9.89 -10.70 10.79
N PRO A 144 -8.74 -10.98 10.12
CA PRO A 144 -7.91 -12.11 10.50
C PRO A 144 -7.39 -11.95 11.94
N LEU A 145 -7.01 -13.08 12.57
CA LEU A 145 -6.64 -13.13 13.99
C LEU A 145 -5.59 -12.09 14.37
N GLU A 146 -4.63 -11.80 13.48
CA GLU A 146 -3.57 -10.82 13.73
C GLU A 146 -4.11 -9.39 13.93
N LEU A 147 -5.25 -9.06 13.34
CA LEU A 147 -5.87 -7.74 13.36
C LEU A 147 -7.01 -7.60 14.40
N GLN A 148 -7.39 -8.67 15.11
CA GLN A 148 -8.49 -8.61 16.08
C GLN A 148 -8.21 -7.71 17.29
N SER A 149 -6.94 -7.44 17.59
CA SER A 149 -6.53 -6.53 18.66
C SER A 149 -6.41 -5.06 18.24
N THR A 150 -6.75 -4.74 16.98
CA THR A 150 -6.74 -3.36 16.46
C THR A 150 -8.16 -2.81 16.32
N ASP A 151 -8.26 -1.58 15.81
CA ASP A 151 -9.51 -0.93 15.40
C ASP A 151 -10.04 -1.44 14.04
N ALA A 152 -9.68 -2.68 13.68
CA ALA A 152 -10.11 -3.29 12.43
C ALA A 152 -11.64 -3.45 12.41
N ARG A 153 -12.27 -2.92 11.36
CA ARG A 153 -13.74 -2.86 11.25
C ARG A 153 -14.36 -4.24 11.04
N VAL A 154 -15.53 -4.47 11.64
CA VAL A 154 -16.33 -5.67 11.40
C VAL A 154 -17.63 -5.26 10.70
N GLY A 155 -18.09 -6.02 9.73
CA GLY A 155 -19.36 -5.73 9.07
C GLY A 155 -19.66 -6.58 7.84
N ASP A 156 -20.94 -6.73 7.51
CA ASP A 156 -21.39 -7.60 6.42
C ASP A 156 -20.84 -7.21 5.04
N ASN A 157 -20.48 -5.93 4.87
CA ASN A 157 -19.98 -5.38 3.62
C ASN A 157 -18.44 -5.25 3.58
N ILE A 158 -17.73 -5.82 4.55
CA ILE A 158 -16.28 -5.74 4.67
C ILE A 158 -15.63 -7.06 4.21
N GLY A 159 -14.55 -6.92 3.44
CA GLY A 159 -13.66 -8.01 3.07
C GLY A 159 -12.23 -7.72 3.46
N TYR A 160 -11.56 -8.73 4.01
CA TYR A 160 -10.13 -8.70 4.29
C TYR A 160 -9.40 -9.59 3.30
N ILE A 161 -8.48 -9.01 2.54
CA ILE A 161 -7.63 -9.72 1.58
C ILE A 161 -6.19 -9.66 2.09
N THR A 162 -5.60 -10.81 2.36
CA THR A 162 -4.22 -10.92 2.83
C THR A 162 -3.34 -11.47 1.71
N PHE A 163 -2.23 -10.78 1.44
CA PHE A 163 -1.13 -11.19 0.56
C PHE A 163 0.13 -11.50 1.39
#